data_AF-A0A4V5PPW2-F1
#
_entry.id   AF-A0A4V5PPW2-F1
#
_cell.length_a   1.000
_cell.length_b   1.000
_cell.length_c   1.000
_cell.angle_alpha   90.00
_cell.angle_beta   90.00
_cell.angle_gamma   90.00
#
_symmetry.space_group_name_H-M   'P 1'
#
loop_
_entity.id
_entity.type
_entity.pdbx_description
1 polymer ?
#
loop_
_entity_poly.entity_id
_entity_poly.type
_entity_poly.pdbx_seq_one_letter_code
_entity_poly.pdbx_strand_id
1 'polypeptide(L)'
;MPFASLRPACLLLLPLVLSACVEGLPADPKAPRMSQKGTCFAYVTAEPGGLFALVSGKGDGTLAPVGQKSKPMAAAAVDAAFAKEVQVLGIMPECLAVYARDRSAAQPAALTTAPVPAAPKA
;
A
#
# COMPACT_ATOMS: atom_id res chain seq x y z
N MET A 1 -14.76 -53.71 -28.53
CA MET A 1 -14.84 -52.84 -29.73
C MET A 1 -16.20 -53.08 -30.37
N PRO A 2 -16.85 -52.10 -31.05
CA PRO A 2 -16.24 -50.91 -31.68
C PRO A 2 -16.96 -49.56 -31.46
N PHE A 3 -16.35 -48.48 -32.01
CA PHE A 3 -16.84 -47.11 -32.29
C PHE A 3 -17.41 -46.24 -31.13
N ALA A 4 -17.28 -44.91 -31.07
CA ALA A 4 -16.25 -43.90 -31.39
C ALA A 4 -16.94 -42.51 -31.47
N SER A 5 -16.40 -41.49 -30.79
CA SER A 5 -16.59 -40.04 -31.05
C SER A 5 -18.01 -39.43 -30.87
N LEU A 6 -18.26 -38.39 -30.04
CA LEU A 6 -17.74 -37.01 -30.15
C LEU A 6 -17.93 -36.22 -28.82
N ARG A 7 -17.09 -35.20 -28.60
CA ARG A 7 -17.33 -34.02 -27.73
C ARG A 7 -18.27 -33.02 -28.45
N PRO A 8 -19.07 -32.14 -27.81
CA PRO A 8 -18.72 -31.20 -26.71
C PRO A 8 -19.74 -31.26 -25.53
N ALA A 9 -19.88 -30.32 -24.58
CA ALA A 9 -19.25 -29.01 -24.28
C ALA A 9 -19.03 -28.86 -22.76
N CYS A 10 -17.97 -28.21 -22.27
CA CYS A 10 -17.83 -26.78 -21.92
C CYS A 10 -18.81 -26.23 -20.86
N LEU A 11 -18.33 -26.07 -19.61
CA LEU A 11 -18.63 -25.06 -18.58
C LEU A 11 -18.06 -25.56 -17.23
N LEU A 12 -16.79 -25.29 -16.91
CA LEU A 12 -16.33 -24.08 -16.20
C LEU A 12 -16.80 -24.00 -14.74
N LEU A 13 -16.06 -24.67 -13.84
CA LEU A 13 -15.98 -24.34 -12.40
C LEU A 13 -14.56 -24.67 -11.89
N LEU A 14 -13.55 -23.91 -12.33
CA LEU A 14 -12.30 -23.82 -11.59
C LEU A 14 -12.52 -22.90 -10.37
N PRO A 15 -12.23 -23.35 -9.14
CA PRO A 15 -12.29 -22.47 -7.99
C PRO A 15 -11.15 -21.45 -8.03
N LEU A 16 -11.50 -20.24 -7.63
CA LEU A 16 -10.61 -19.08 -7.48
C LEU A 16 -9.29 -19.46 -6.79
N VAL A 17 -8.19 -19.50 -7.55
CA VAL A 17 -6.87 -19.26 -6.97
C VAL A 17 -6.77 -17.76 -6.78
N LEU A 18 -6.97 -17.30 -5.54
CA LEU A 18 -6.96 -15.88 -5.20
C LEU A 18 -5.65 -15.25 -5.69
N SER A 19 -5.79 -14.18 -6.47
CA SER A 19 -4.68 -13.33 -6.86
C SER A 19 -4.05 -12.71 -5.60
N ALA A 20 -2.88 -13.21 -5.22
CA ALA A 20 -1.97 -12.51 -4.33
C ALA A 20 -1.37 -11.32 -5.08
N CYS A 21 -2.21 -10.33 -5.39
CA CYS A 21 -1.81 -9.06 -5.95
C CYS A 21 -1.01 -8.30 -4.88
N VAL A 22 0.31 -8.46 -4.93
CA VAL A 22 1.24 -7.48 -4.36
C VAL A 22 1.14 -6.21 -5.23
N GLU A 23 0.05 -5.46 -5.06
CA GLU A 23 -0.17 -4.14 -5.68
C GLU A 23 0.65 -3.07 -4.97
N GLY A 24 1.98 -3.28 -5.01
CA GLY A 24 3.02 -2.30 -4.75
C GLY A 24 3.82 -1.94 -6.01
N LEU A 25 3.48 -2.50 -7.17
CA LEU A 25 4.04 -2.07 -8.45
C LEU A 25 3.32 -0.80 -8.92
N PRO A 26 4.03 0.33 -9.13
CA PRO A 26 3.43 1.44 -9.86
C PRO A 26 3.13 0.98 -11.30
N ALA A 27 1.90 1.22 -11.76
CA ALA A 27 1.46 0.87 -13.12
C ALA A 27 2.27 1.59 -14.22
N ASP A 28 2.94 2.69 -13.88
CA ASP A 28 3.97 3.32 -14.71
C ASP A 28 5.38 2.92 -14.22
N PRO A 29 6.19 2.21 -15.03
CA PRO A 29 7.55 1.84 -14.64
C PRO A 29 8.49 3.02 -14.45
N LYS A 30 8.15 4.22 -14.97
CA LYS A 30 8.88 5.48 -14.80
C LYS A 30 8.47 6.26 -13.54
N ALA A 31 7.41 5.86 -12.85
CA ALA A 31 7.00 6.52 -11.62
C ALA A 31 8.12 6.40 -10.55
N PRO A 32 8.38 7.46 -9.76
CA PRO A 32 9.34 7.42 -8.67
C PRO A 32 9.05 6.28 -7.69
N ARG A 33 10.09 5.65 -7.14
CA ARG A 33 9.95 4.52 -6.20
C ARG A 33 10.78 4.81 -4.95
N MET A 34 10.24 4.48 -3.77
CA MET A 34 10.96 4.67 -2.50
C MET A 34 12.32 3.96 -2.49
N SER A 35 12.42 2.78 -3.14
CA SER A 35 13.67 2.02 -3.25
C SER A 35 14.70 2.59 -4.24
N GLN A 36 14.35 3.61 -5.02
CA GLN A 36 15.27 4.22 -5.97
C GLN A 36 16.13 5.27 -5.26
N LYS A 37 17.45 5.07 -5.27
CA LYS A 37 18.42 6.00 -4.68
C LYS A 37 18.18 7.43 -5.16
N GLY A 38 18.02 8.37 -4.21
CA GLY A 38 17.78 9.78 -4.51
C GLY A 38 16.31 10.18 -4.67
N THR A 39 15.36 9.23 -4.66
CA THR A 39 13.93 9.54 -4.54
C THR A 39 13.62 9.91 -3.09
N CYS A 40 13.14 11.12 -2.85
CA CYS A 40 12.57 11.46 -1.55
C CYS A 40 11.13 10.98 -1.48
N PHE A 41 10.70 10.50 -0.32
CA PHE A 41 9.36 9.95 -0.13
C PHE A 41 8.64 10.59 1.05
N ALA A 42 7.33 10.74 0.89
CA ALA A 42 6.39 11.10 1.94
C ALA A 42 5.11 10.27 1.74
N TYR A 43 4.70 9.51 2.76
CA TYR A 43 3.46 8.76 2.70
C TYR A 43 2.76 8.73 4.06
N VAL A 44 1.43 8.67 4.03
CA VAL A 44 0.62 8.55 5.25
C VAL A 44 0.32 7.08 5.54
N THR A 45 0.51 6.66 6.80
CA THR A 45 0.03 5.39 7.34
C THR A 45 -1.20 5.62 8.22
N ALA A 46 -2.15 4.69 8.18
CA ALA A 46 -3.21 4.63 9.18
C ALA A 46 -2.66 4.02 10.49
N GLU A 47 -3.15 4.54 11.61
CA GLU A 47 -2.78 4.12 12.97
C GLU A 47 -4.04 3.67 13.74
N PRO A 48 -3.89 2.94 14.87
CA PRO A 48 -5.02 2.59 15.72
C PRO A 48 -5.85 3.80 16.16
N GLY A 49 -7.16 3.60 16.35
CA GLY A 49 -8.08 4.65 16.81
C GLY A 49 -8.48 5.68 15.75
N GLY A 50 -8.27 5.40 14.46
CA GLY A 50 -8.61 6.34 13.37
C GLY A 50 -7.64 7.52 13.25
N LEU A 51 -6.45 7.38 13.83
CA LEU A 51 -5.35 8.31 13.69
C LEU A 51 -4.50 7.97 12.46
N PHE A 52 -3.60 8.87 12.11
CA PHE A 52 -2.70 8.74 10.97
C PHE A 52 -1.31 9.21 11.36
N ALA A 53 -0.27 8.67 10.72
CA ALA A 53 1.10 9.16 10.84
C ALA A 53 1.68 9.42 9.46
N LEU A 54 2.37 10.55 9.31
CA LEU A 54 3.24 10.81 8.16
C LEU A 54 4.56 10.05 8.37
N VAL A 55 5.02 9.36 7.33
CA VAL A 55 6.38 8.83 7.21
C VAL A 55 7.07 9.53 6.05
N SER A 56 8.27 10.07 6.27
CA SER A 56 9.08 10.65 5.20
C SER A 56 10.54 10.23 5.27
N GLY A 57 11.27 10.35 4.17
CA GLY A 57 12.67 9.94 4.09
C GLY A 57 13.22 9.99 2.68
N LYS A 58 14.36 9.33 2.49
CA LYS A 58 15.08 9.29 1.22
C LYS A 58 15.46 7.87 0.85
N GLY A 59 15.16 7.49 -0.40
CA GLY A 59 15.58 6.24 -1.00
C GLY A 59 17.11 6.16 -1.06
N ASP A 60 17.64 5.07 -0.50
CA ASP A 60 19.06 4.74 -0.41
C ASP A 60 19.51 3.71 -1.47
N GLY A 61 18.55 3.00 -2.08
CA GLY A 61 18.77 1.88 -3.00
C GLY A 61 18.24 0.53 -2.47
N THR A 62 17.82 0.48 -1.21
CA THR A 62 17.25 -0.73 -0.58
C THR A 62 15.74 -0.84 -0.86
N LEU A 63 15.16 -2.03 -0.69
CA LEU A 63 13.71 -2.24 -0.87
C LEU A 63 12.86 -1.58 0.24
N ALA A 64 13.45 -1.29 1.39
CA ALA A 64 12.78 -0.74 2.56
C ALA A 64 13.68 0.35 3.19
N PRO A 65 13.81 1.53 2.55
CA PRO A 65 14.64 2.61 3.05
C PRO A 65 14.10 3.12 4.39
N VAL A 66 15.01 3.57 5.27
CA VAL A 66 14.63 4.08 6.59
C VAL A 66 13.89 5.41 6.44
N GLY A 67 12.64 5.45 6.90
CA GLY A 67 11.82 6.66 7.00
C GLY A 67 11.61 7.11 8.45
N GLN A 68 11.56 8.43 8.66
CA GLN A 68 11.16 9.01 9.93
C GLN A 68 9.63 9.04 10.03
N LYS A 69 9.09 8.28 11.00
CA LYS A 69 7.66 8.27 11.33
C LYS A 69 7.32 9.35 12.35
N SER A 70 6.32 10.18 12.04
CA SER A 70 5.76 11.18 12.95
C SER A 70 4.83 10.55 14.01
N LYS A 71 4.45 11.34 15.03
CA LYS A 71 3.47 10.91 16.03
C LYS A 71 2.07 10.78 15.39
N PRO A 72 1.22 9.82 15.83
CA PRO A 72 -0.16 9.72 15.38
C PRO A 72 -0.94 11.02 15.60
N MET A 73 -1.72 11.42 14.60
CA MET A 73 -2.50 12.67 14.60
C MET A 73 -3.82 12.49 13.82
N ALA A 74 -4.75 13.45 13.98
CA ALA A 74 -6.03 13.43 13.27
C ALA A 74 -5.88 13.71 11.77
N ALA A 75 -6.87 13.30 10.96
CA ALA A 75 -6.85 13.42 9.50
C ALA A 75 -6.48 14.83 8.99
N ALA A 76 -7.11 15.89 9.49
CA ALA A 76 -6.81 17.26 9.06
C ALA A 76 -5.37 17.70 9.41
N ALA A 77 -4.80 17.19 10.50
CA ALA A 77 -3.42 17.48 10.89
C ALA A 77 -2.42 16.72 10.02
N VAL A 78 -2.69 15.45 9.67
CA VAL A 78 -1.82 14.68 8.78
C VAL A 78 -1.86 15.22 7.35
N ASP A 79 -3.02 15.68 6.87
CA ASP A 79 -3.16 16.29 5.55
C ASP A 79 -2.32 17.57 5.44
N ALA A 80 -2.37 18.44 6.46
CA ALA A 80 -1.57 19.65 6.53
C ALA A 80 -0.06 19.35 6.65
N ALA A 81 0.32 18.35 7.45
CA ALA A 81 1.71 17.91 7.58
C ALA A 81 2.24 17.32 6.27
N PHE A 82 1.45 16.48 5.60
CA PHE A 82 1.78 15.88 4.31
C PHE A 82 1.92 16.95 3.21
N ALA A 83 0.98 17.89 3.11
CA ALA A 83 1.07 18.99 2.14
C ALA A 83 2.32 19.85 2.34
N LYS A 84 2.71 20.11 3.60
CA LYS A 84 3.96 20.81 3.93
C LYS A 84 5.18 19.97 3.53
N GLU A 85 5.19 18.68 3.84
CA GLU A 85 6.32 17.80 3.53
C GLU A 85 6.54 17.68 2.01
N VAL A 86 5.47 17.51 1.23
CA VAL A 86 5.55 17.45 -0.23
C VAL A 86 6.12 18.75 -0.82
N GLN A 87 5.81 19.92 -0.24
CA GLN A 87 6.43 21.19 -0.64
C GLN A 87 7.93 21.22 -0.31
N VAL A 88 8.33 20.74 0.87
CA VAL A 88 9.75 20.65 1.28
C VAL A 88 10.53 19.71 0.36
N LEU A 89 10.00 18.52 0.08
CA LEU A 89 10.64 17.56 -0.83
C LEU A 89 10.71 18.08 -2.28
N GLY A 90 9.78 18.94 -2.69
CA GLY A 90 9.77 19.58 -4.00
C GLY A 90 10.80 20.70 -4.21
N ILE A 91 11.40 21.23 -3.13
CA ILE A 91 12.44 22.27 -3.19
C ILE A 91 13.85 21.76 -2.82
N MET A 92 13.95 20.55 -2.26
CA MET A 92 15.21 19.92 -1.86
C MET A 92 16.01 19.46 -3.09
N PRO A 93 17.17 20.07 -3.42
CA PRO A 93 17.94 19.75 -4.63
C PRO A 93 18.51 18.33 -4.65
N GLU A 94 18.60 17.68 -3.49
CA GLU A 94 19.04 16.30 -3.35
C GLU A 94 17.92 15.26 -3.60
N CYS A 95 16.68 15.71 -3.79
CA CYS A 95 15.53 14.90 -4.15
C CYS A 95 15.40 14.84 -5.69
N LEU A 96 15.98 13.81 -6.30
CA LEU A 96 15.97 13.62 -7.76
C LEU A 96 14.56 13.29 -8.29
N ALA A 97 13.70 12.78 -7.42
CA ALA A 97 12.30 12.53 -7.66
C ALA A 97 11.53 12.53 -6.33
N VAL A 98 10.21 12.71 -6.37
CA VAL A 98 9.33 12.69 -5.19
C VAL A 98 8.30 11.57 -5.32
N TYR A 99 8.27 10.68 -4.34
CA TYR A 99 7.18 9.71 -4.14
C TYR A 99 6.25 10.23 -3.04
N ALA A 100 5.03 10.62 -3.41
CA ALA A 100 4.04 11.17 -2.49
C ALA A 100 2.77 10.29 -2.46
N ARG A 101 2.30 9.93 -1.26
CA ARG A 101 1.03 9.21 -1.04
C ARG A 101 0.25 9.78 0.14
N ASP A 102 -0.86 10.45 -0.15
CA ASP A 102 -1.75 10.99 0.86
C ASP A 102 -2.55 9.89 1.58
N ARG A 103 -3.34 10.26 2.60
CA ARG A 103 -4.11 9.31 3.42
C ARG A 103 -5.14 8.48 2.66
N SER A 104 -5.57 8.90 1.46
CA SER A 104 -6.50 8.12 0.62
C SER A 104 -5.85 6.86 0.05
N ALA A 105 -4.52 6.83 -0.02
CA ALA A 105 -3.72 5.66 -0.41
C ALA A 105 -3.18 4.87 0.79
N ALA A 106 -3.46 5.28 2.03
CA ALA A 106 -3.07 4.54 3.21
C ALA A 106 -3.91 3.26 3.32
N GLN A 107 -3.28 2.08 3.36
CA GLN A 107 -4.02 0.86 3.75
C GLN A 107 -4.65 1.09 5.14
N PRO A 108 -5.91 0.68 5.36
CA PRO A 108 -6.50 0.71 6.69
C PRO A 108 -5.60 -0.06 7.67
N ALA A 109 -5.29 0.56 8.81
CA ALA A 109 -4.76 -0.17 9.95
C ALA A 109 -5.76 -1.28 10.23
N ALA A 110 -5.31 -2.54 10.12
CA ALA A 110 -6.21 -3.68 10.05
C ALA A 110 -7.26 -3.59 11.16
N LEU A 111 -8.54 -3.57 10.78
CA LEU A 111 -9.63 -3.67 11.73
C LEU A 111 -9.61 -5.09 12.28
N THR A 112 -8.78 -5.32 13.30
CA THR A 112 -8.62 -6.61 13.98
C THR A 112 -9.81 -6.92 14.90
N THR A 113 -11.02 -6.61 14.44
CA THR A 113 -12.23 -7.30 14.85
C THR A 113 -12.21 -8.68 14.20
N ALA A 114 -11.34 -9.55 14.71
CA ALA A 114 -11.50 -10.98 14.53
C ALA A 114 -12.91 -11.35 15.03
N PRO A 115 -13.69 -12.17 14.31
CA PRO A 115 -14.95 -12.68 14.83
C PRO A 115 -14.67 -13.42 16.13
N VAL A 116 -15.32 -12.99 17.22
CA VAL A 116 -15.32 -13.75 18.48
C VAL A 116 -15.85 -15.15 18.16
N PRO A 117 -15.09 -16.23 18.42
CA PRO A 117 -15.59 -17.58 18.23
C PRO A 117 -16.84 -17.76 19.09
N ALA A 118 -17.98 -18.05 18.47
CA ALA A 118 -19.21 -18.31 19.20
C ALA A 118 -18.97 -19.53 20.11
N ALA A 119 -19.02 -19.32 21.42
CA ALA A 119 -18.86 -20.40 22.39
C ALA A 119 -19.96 -21.45 22.14
N PRO A 120 -19.62 -22.75 22.03
CA PRO A 120 -20.64 -23.79 21.94
C PRO A 120 -21.46 -23.78 23.23
N LYS A 121 -22.79 -23.71 23.09
CA LYS A 121 -23.71 -23.90 24.21
C LYS A 121 -23.82 -25.40 24.52
N ALA A 122 -23.57 -25.72 25.78
CA ALA A 122 -23.99 -26.91 26.56
C ALA A 122 -24.06 -28.24 25.79
#